data_AF-A0A0F9CV84-F1
#
_entry.id   AF-A0A0F9CV84-F1
#
_cell.length_a   1.000
_cell.length_b   1.000
_cell.length_c   1.000
_cell.angle_alpha   90.00
_cell.angle_beta   90.00
_cell.angle_gamma   90.00
#
_symmetry.space_group_name_H-M   'P 1'
#
loop_
_entity.id
_entity.type
_entity.pdbx_description
1 polymer ?
#
loop_
_entity_poly.entity_id
_entity_poly.type
_entity_poly.pdbx_seq_one_letter_code
_entity_poly.pdbx_strand_id
1 'polypeptide(L)' 'MTIKEFEVQNALGLLSDALKRQLARDPTTSKEMLTRLSIDKHWSVRYWVAKNSNTPEKVLKKLSTDRHKYVRIVNE' A
#
# COMPACT_ATOMS: atom_id res chain seq x y z
N MET A 1 -9.72 -11.68 12.39
CA MET A 1 -10.11 -10.35 11.91
C MET A 1 -10.65 -9.59 13.10
N THR A 2 -9.90 -8.63 13.63
CA THR A 2 -10.33 -7.84 14.81
C THR A 2 -11.21 -6.68 14.37
N ILE A 3 -12.07 -6.19 15.26
CA ILE A 3 -12.96 -5.03 14.98
C ILE A 3 -12.16 -3.82 14.46
N LYS A 4 -10.94 -3.62 14.97
CA LYS A 4 -9.98 -2.59 14.51
C LYS A 4 -9.51 -2.80 13.06
N GLU A 5 -9.39 -4.04 12.60
CA GLU A 5 -9.03 -4.33 11.20
C GLU A 5 -10.13 -3.90 10.24
N PHE A 6 -11.39 -4.11 10.61
CA PHE A 6 -12.55 -3.75 9.79
C PHE A 6 -12.76 -2.23 9.72
N GLU A 7 -12.67 -1.52 10.84
CA GLU A 7 -12.86 -0.06 10.89
C GLU A 7 -11.83 0.69 10.05
N VAL A 8 -10.55 0.30 10.11
CA VAL A 8 -9.48 0.94 9.35
C VAL A 8 -9.58 0.60 7.85
N GLN A 9 -10.01 -0.61 7.48
CA GLN A 9 -10.27 -0.95 6.07
C GLN A 9 -11.47 -0.19 5.51
N ASN A 10 -12.53 -0.01 6.30
CA ASN A 10 -13.69 0.76 5.92
C ASN A 10 -13.35 2.25 5.74
N ALA A 11 -12.55 2.82 6.65
CA ALA A 11 -12.06 4.19 6.54
C ALA A 11 -11.20 4.41 5.28
N LEU A 12 -10.31 3.46 4.95
CA LEU A 12 -9.54 3.50 3.69
C LEU A 12 -10.44 3.40 2.46
N GLY A 13 -11.55 2.68 2.53
CA GLY A 13 -12.54 2.58 1.44
C GLY A 13 -13.17 3.91 1.04
N LEU A 14 -13.25 4.85 1.98
CA LEU A 14 -13.84 6.18 1.79
C LEU A 14 -12.83 7.24 1.30
N LEU A 15 -11.52 6.97 1.40
CA LEU A 15 -10.50 7.91 0.96
C LEU A 15 -10.41 7.93 -0.57
N SER A 16 -10.23 9.13 -1.12
CA SER A 16 -9.93 9.29 -2.54
C SER A 16 -8.61 8.60 -2.91
N ASP A 17 -8.50 8.16 -4.16
CA ASP A 17 -7.26 7.54 -4.63
C ASP A 17 -6.07 8.50 -4.57
N ALA A 18 -6.32 9.81 -4.66
CA ALA A 18 -5.30 10.84 -4.47
C ALA A 18 -4.74 10.82 -3.05
N LEU A 19 -5.60 10.77 -2.03
CA LEU A 19 -5.18 10.73 -0.64
C LEU A 19 -4.48 9.40 -0.30
N LYS A 20 -4.97 8.27 -0.82
CA LYS A 20 -4.28 6.97 -0.68
C LYS A 20 -2.88 6.98 -1.28
N ARG A 21 -2.70 7.60 -2.44
CA ARG A 21 -1.36 7.80 -3.03
C ARG A 21 -0.48 8.67 -2.16
N GLN A 22 -1.03 9.74 -1.57
CA GLN A 22 -0.27 10.61 -0.67
C GLN A 22 0.20 9.84 0.56
N LEU A 23 -0.68 9.07 1.21
CA LEU A 23 -0.31 8.20 2.33
C LEU A 23 0.73 7.16 1.93
N ALA A 24 0.56 6.51 0.77
CA ALA A 24 1.52 5.54 0.27
C ALA A 24 2.91 6.16 0.01
N ARG A 25 2.98 7.45 -0.34
CA ARG A 25 4.24 8.18 -0.59
C ARG A 25 4.92 8.68 0.69
N ASP A 26 4.14 8.94 1.73
CA ASP A 26 4.63 9.54 2.96
C ASP A 26 5.52 8.55 3.73
N PRO A 27 6.81 8.87 3.96
CA PRO A 27 7.73 7.96 4.66
C PRO A 27 7.37 7.74 6.13
N THR A 28 6.50 8.57 6.70
CA THR A 28 6.02 8.45 8.09
C THR A 28 4.79 7.55 8.21
N THR A 29 4.14 7.20 7.09
CA THR A 29 3.00 6.28 7.08
C THR A 29 3.37 4.95 7.70
N SER A 30 2.54 4.48 8.63
CA SER A 30 2.83 3.26 9.39
C SER A 30 2.93 2.02 8.50
N LYS A 31 3.75 1.06 8.93
CA LYS A 31 3.87 -0.27 8.32
C LYS A 31 2.52 -0.98 8.14
N GLU A 32 1.61 -0.80 9.10
CA GLU A 32 0.26 -1.37 9.04
C GLU A 32 -0.57 -0.72 7.92
N MET A 33 -0.57 0.61 7.82
CA MET A 33 -1.25 1.30 6.73
C MET A 33 -0.67 0.94 5.37
N LEU A 34 0.66 0.87 5.23
CA LEU A 34 1.32 0.44 3.99
C LEU A 34 0.94 -1.00 3.61
N THR A 35 0.83 -1.90 4.60
CA THR A 35 0.36 -3.28 4.37
C THR A 35 -1.06 -3.29 3.80
N ARG A 36 -1.96 -2.42 4.30
CA ARG A 36 -3.34 -2.33 3.79
C ARG A 36 -3.41 -1.67 2.41
N LEU A 37 -2.64 -0.61 2.17
CA LEU A 37 -2.57 0.05 0.86
C LEU A 37 -1.94 -0.85 -0.22
N SER A 38 -1.13 -1.83 0.16
CA SER A 38 -0.50 -2.79 -0.77
C SER A 38 -1.49 -3.66 -1.54
N ILE A 39 -2.75 -3.75 -1.10
CA ILE A 39 -3.82 -4.47 -1.79
C ILE A 39 -4.84 -3.54 -2.45
N ASP A 40 -4.58 -2.23 -2.52
CA ASP A 40 -5.49 -1.29 -3.16
C ASP A 40 -5.69 -1.62 -4.65
N LYS A 41 -6.91 -1.43 -5.15
CA LYS A 41 -7.27 -1.75 -6.54
C LYS A 41 -6.42 -0.97 -7.55
N HIS A 42 -6.05 0.27 -7.22
CA HIS A 42 -5.26 1.14 -8.09
C HIS A 42 -3.78 0.79 -8.01
N TRP A 43 -3.23 0.40 -9.15
CA TRP A 43 -1.80 0.05 -9.25
C TRP A 43 -0.89 1.20 -8.84
N SER A 44 -1.31 2.46 -9.04
CA SER A 44 -0.53 3.63 -8.64
C SER A 44 -0.35 3.73 -7.12
N VAL A 45 -1.35 3.30 -6.34
CA VAL A 45 -1.24 3.27 -4.87
C VAL A 45 -0.23 2.20 -4.47
N ARG A 46 -0.39 0.98 -5.01
CA ARG A 46 0.55 -0.14 -4.74
C ARG A 46 1.99 0.17 -5.18
N TYR A 47 2.16 0.88 -6.29
CA TYR A 47 3.45 1.39 -6.75
C TYR A 47 4.13 2.27 -5.71
N TRP A 48 3.39 3.24 -5.15
CA TRP A 48 3.94 4.11 -4.11
C TRP A 48 4.21 3.38 -2.80
N VAL A 49 3.40 2.37 -2.46
CA VAL A 49 3.71 1.48 -1.34
C VAL A 49 5.04 0.78 -1.58
N ALA A 50 5.27 0.17 -2.73
CA ALA A 50 6.55 -0.48 -3.03
C ALA A 50 7.74 0.50 -3.00
N LYS A 51 7.53 1.77 -3.38
CA LYS A 51 8.56 2.83 -3.30
C LYS A 51 8.83 3.37 -1.90
N ASN A 52 7.96 3.12 -0.94
CA ASN A 52 8.08 3.69 0.39
C ASN A 52 9.10 2.91 1.21
N SER A 53 10.11 3.61 1.76
CA SER A 53 11.18 3.00 2.56
C SER A 53 10.69 2.39 3.87
N ASN A 54 9.52 2.80 4.37
CA ASN A 54 8.90 2.20 5.56
C ASN A 54 8.08 0.95 5.24
N THR A 55 7.97 0.55 3.96
CA THR A 55 7.20 -0.65 3.58
C THR A 55 7.90 -1.92 4.09
N PRO A 56 7.20 -2.79 4.82
CA PRO A 56 7.80 -4.03 5.31
C PRO A 56 8.28 -4.94 4.18
N GLU A 57 9.41 -5.62 4.39
CA GLU A 57 10.00 -6.55 3.40
C GLU A 57 9.01 -7.62 2.92
N LYS A 58 8.17 -8.16 3.81
CA LYS A 58 7.12 -9.13 3.44
C LYS A 58 6.11 -8.57 2.43
N VAL A 59 5.86 -7.27 2.48
CA VAL A 59 4.95 -6.58 1.56
C VAL A 59 5.66 -6.34 0.22
N LEU A 60 6.94 -5.94 0.25
CA LEU A 60 7.77 -5.83 -0.96
C LEU A 60 7.85 -7.16 -1.73
N LYS A 61 8.09 -8.28 -1.02
CA LYS A 61 8.08 -9.64 -1.60
C LYS A 61 6.74 -10.01 -2.26
N LYS A 62 5.63 -9.51 -1.73
CA LYS A 62 4.32 -9.71 -2.37
C LYS A 62 4.20 -8.84 -3.63
N LEU A 63 4.60 -7.57 -3.54
CA LEU A 63 4.51 -6.60 -4.63
C LEU A 63 5.47 -6.88 -5.80
N SER A 64 6.56 -7.62 -5.59
CA SER A 64 7.45 -8.08 -6.68
C SER A 64 6.73 -9.01 -7.67
N THR A 65 5.65 -9.65 -7.25
CA THR A 65 4.78 -10.50 -8.09
C THR A 65 3.48 -9.80 -8.52
N ASP A 66 3.37 -8.48 -8.33
CA ASP A 66 2.14 -7.74 -8.64
C ASP A 66 1.76 -7.87 -10.13
N ARG A 67 0.45 -7.94 -10.40
CA ARG A 67 -0.10 -7.99 -11.76
C ARG A 67 0.37 -6.83 -12.64
N HIS A 68 0.63 -5.66 -12.06
CA HIS A 68 1.03 -4.46 -12.80
C HIS A 68 2.55 -4.33 -12.89
N LYS A 69 3.10 -4.24 -14.10
CA LYS A 69 4.55 -4.21 -14.34
C LYS A 69 5.31 -3.14 -13.55
N TYR A 70 4.77 -1.93 -13.45
CA TYR A 70 5.43 -0.85 -12.70
C TYR A 70 5.55 -1.12 -11.20
N VAL A 71 4.64 -1.93 -10.63
CA VAL A 71 4.70 -2.29 -9.22
C VAL A 71 5.77 -3.36 -8.97
N ARG A 72 6.05 -4.23 -9.96
CA ARG A 72 7.10 -5.24 -9.87
C ARG A 72 8.50 -4.63 -9.90
N ILE A 73 8.75 -3.73 -10.86
CA ILE A 73 10.07 -3.16 -11.19
C ILE A 73 10.67 -2.36 -10.02
N VAL A 74 9.86 -1.83 -9.11
CA VAL A 74 10.37 -1.03 -7.99
C VAL A 74 11.10 -1.83 -6.91
N ASN A 75 11.16 -3.15 -7.04
CA ASN A 75 11.98 -4.02 -6.19
C ASN A 75 13.20 -4.61 -6.92
N GLU A 76 13.51 -4.15 -8.14
CA GLU A 76 14.75 -4.46 -8.86
C GLU A 76 15.91 -3.56 -8.42
#